data_AF-A0A1V6BDL8-F1
#
_entry.id   AF-A0A1V6BDL8-F1
#
_cell.length_a   1.000
_cell.length_b   1.000
_cell.length_c   1.000
_cell.angle_alpha   90.00
_cell.angle_beta   90.00
_cell.angle_gamma   90.00
#
_symmetry.space_group_name_H-M   'P 1'
#
loop_
_entity.id
_entity.type
_entity.pdbx_description
1 polymer ?
#
loop_
_entity_poly.entity_id
_entity_poly.type
_entity_poly.pdbx_seq_one_letter_code
_entity_poly.pdbx_strand_id
1 'polypeptide(L)'
;MYRKIFLSLAIAATGLMTKAQIITPLNPFNELEIKGASKVILENGTAYSIQTPDSSGSSQWQLEGNRLIINGAGDNIQISAPGIKSIEISGSGSLTTKDSLTATSLKLIVSGSGKISLKVANAENLDVNISGSGKTKLEGRTHQLTADISGSGKLLAQNLKSDNANINISGVGTVTTATQDTLTTAITGTGSIYYKGTPKHINREISGIGKIEPLTEYQEKEFNKNDSYKPNKAGTYWAGLDIGFNGFYNSKSHFDTPDGYDFLEMIPEKSIAVNINFYEQELKLYKNYILASTGVGLSYNNFRFRKNMSLIPDTNALWYTADTMNLRKNKLTVSYLTVPVLLTINTSTEANKAFHITAGMLFSYKLGSHTKKVYNDNGSKKKDKTYDDFNIDPFRYDATVRIGYRNYTLFANYALSDFFKKNKGPELRPWTIGVSLVPW
;
A
#
# COMPACT_ATOMS: atom_id res chain seq x y z
N MET A 1 -51.22 3.09 -25.94
CA MET A 1 -50.15 2.07 -26.01
C MET A 1 -48.83 2.73 -25.62
N TYR A 2 -48.59 2.97 -24.32
CA TYR A 2 -47.37 3.61 -23.80
C TYR A 2 -46.70 2.62 -22.84
N ARG A 3 -45.60 1.99 -23.27
CA ARG A 3 -44.74 1.17 -22.40
C ARG A 3 -43.68 2.08 -21.78
N LYS A 4 -43.86 2.41 -20.50
CA LYS A 4 -42.81 2.93 -19.63
C LYS A 4 -41.83 1.79 -19.35
N ILE A 5 -40.57 1.93 -19.78
CA ILE A 5 -39.48 1.05 -19.34
C ILE A 5 -38.83 1.76 -18.14
N PHE A 6 -39.19 1.30 -16.94
CA PHE A 6 -38.42 1.55 -15.72
C PHE A 6 -37.21 0.63 -15.76
N LEU A 7 -36.02 1.19 -15.90
CA LEU A 7 -34.77 0.46 -15.65
C LEU A 7 -34.45 0.60 -14.15
N SER A 8 -34.87 -0.38 -13.36
CA SER A 8 -34.46 -0.54 -11.97
C SER A 8 -32.99 -0.91 -11.93
N LEU A 9 -32.13 0.03 -11.53
CA LEU A 9 -30.73 -0.24 -11.23
C LEU A 9 -30.67 -0.96 -9.87
N ALA A 10 -30.42 -2.28 -9.90
CA ALA A 10 -30.22 -3.07 -8.71
C ALA A 10 -28.92 -2.65 -8.02
N ILE A 11 -29.04 -2.11 -6.81
CA ILE A 11 -27.93 -1.91 -5.88
C ILE A 11 -27.46 -3.30 -5.47
N ALA A 12 -26.35 -3.76 -6.03
CA ALA A 12 -25.62 -4.91 -5.51
C ALA A 12 -24.99 -4.51 -4.18
N ALA A 13 -25.73 -4.71 -3.09
CA ALA A 13 -25.18 -4.69 -1.74
C ALA A 13 -24.24 -5.90 -1.61
N THR A 14 -22.95 -5.71 -1.88
CA THR A 14 -21.92 -6.66 -1.46
C THR A 14 -21.85 -6.60 0.05
N GLY A 15 -22.51 -7.57 0.70
CA GLY A 15 -22.36 -7.81 2.13
C GLY A 15 -20.89 -8.02 2.47
N LEU A 16 -20.36 -7.20 3.36
CA LEU A 16 -19.14 -7.50 4.09
C LEU A 16 -19.42 -8.74 4.95
N MET A 17 -19.15 -9.92 4.39
CA MET A 17 -19.02 -11.14 5.18
C MET A 17 -17.80 -10.96 6.08
N THR A 18 -18.01 -10.66 7.36
CA THR A 18 -17.00 -10.84 8.39
C THR A 18 -16.64 -12.33 8.41
N LYS A 19 -15.40 -12.67 8.10
CA LYS A 19 -14.88 -14.04 8.25
C LYS A 19 -15.17 -14.53 9.67
N ALA A 20 -15.85 -15.66 9.80
CA ALA A 20 -16.15 -16.25 11.10
C ALA A 20 -14.84 -16.67 11.79
N GLN A 21 -14.56 -16.10 12.95
CA GLN A 21 -13.42 -16.51 13.77
C GLN A 21 -13.78 -17.79 14.53
N ILE A 22 -12.98 -18.83 14.40
CA ILE A 22 -13.26 -20.12 15.06
C ILE A 22 -12.40 -20.22 16.32
N ILE A 23 -13.04 -20.35 17.47
CA ILE A 23 -12.37 -20.62 18.75
C ILE A 23 -12.36 -22.14 18.96
N THR A 24 -11.17 -22.72 19.06
CA THR A 24 -10.95 -24.15 19.29
C THR A 24 -10.38 -24.37 20.69
N PRO A 25 -11.08 -25.07 21.60
CA PRO A 25 -10.52 -25.50 22.88
C PRO A 25 -9.36 -26.47 22.69
N LEU A 26 -8.37 -26.40 23.57
CA LEU A 26 -7.17 -27.25 23.53
C LEU A 26 -6.96 -27.98 24.85
N ASN A 27 -6.22 -29.09 24.81
CA ASN A 27 -5.67 -29.70 26.02
C ASN A 27 -4.66 -28.74 26.66
N PRO A 28 -4.41 -28.82 27.99
CA PRO A 28 -3.45 -27.96 28.67
C PRO A 28 -2.05 -28.01 28.05
N PHE A 29 -1.43 -26.83 27.93
CA PHE A 29 -0.07 -26.68 27.42
C PHE A 29 0.61 -25.50 28.11
N ASN A 30 1.94 -25.50 28.13
CA ASN A 30 2.72 -24.41 28.74
C ASN A 30 3.94 -24.01 27.91
N GLU A 31 4.14 -24.63 26.75
CA GLU A 31 5.14 -24.24 25.76
C GLU A 31 4.45 -23.79 24.48
N LEU A 32 4.95 -22.70 23.89
CA LEU A 32 4.46 -22.16 22.63
C LEU A 32 5.63 -21.98 21.67
N GLU A 33 5.54 -22.58 20.48
CA GLU A 33 6.55 -22.49 19.44
C GLU A 33 5.97 -21.90 18.16
N ILE A 34 6.63 -20.90 17.58
CA ILE A 34 6.25 -20.26 16.31
C ILE A 34 7.34 -20.52 15.28
N LYS A 35 7.08 -21.49 14.40
CA LYS A 35 7.94 -21.83 13.26
C LYS A 35 7.64 -20.99 12.03
N GLY A 36 6.38 -20.60 11.85
CA GLY A 36 5.91 -19.87 10.67
C GLY A 36 6.12 -18.35 10.72
N ALA A 37 5.47 -17.65 9.79
CA ALA A 37 5.48 -16.19 9.66
C ALA A 37 4.25 -15.52 10.29
N SER A 38 3.50 -16.25 11.12
CA SER A 38 2.24 -15.79 11.70
C SER A 38 2.41 -14.67 12.73
N LYS A 39 1.40 -13.81 12.84
CA LYS A 39 1.23 -12.91 13.98
C LYS A 39 0.36 -13.56 15.05
N VAL A 40 0.94 -13.79 16.22
CA VAL A 40 0.32 -14.44 17.37
C VAL A 40 0.06 -13.42 18.48
N ILE A 41 -1.14 -13.44 19.03
CA ILE A 41 -1.54 -12.67 20.20
C ILE A 41 -1.80 -13.64 21.34
N LEU A 42 -1.03 -13.54 22.42
CA LEU A 42 -1.16 -14.38 23.60
C LEU A 42 -1.94 -13.64 24.71
N GLU A 43 -2.93 -14.31 25.27
CA GLU A 43 -3.75 -13.85 26.39
C GLU A 43 -3.51 -14.76 27.60
N ASN A 44 -3.35 -14.17 28.79
CA ASN A 44 -3.23 -14.91 30.04
C ASN A 44 -4.63 -15.25 30.57
N GLY A 45 -5.39 -16.03 29.80
CA GLY A 45 -6.75 -16.42 30.14
C GLY A 45 -6.83 -17.62 31.09
N THR A 46 -8.03 -17.99 31.49
CA THR A 46 -8.30 -19.13 32.39
C THR A 46 -8.50 -20.45 31.64
N ALA A 47 -8.56 -20.41 30.31
CA ALA A 47 -8.79 -21.57 29.45
C ALA A 47 -7.69 -21.69 28.39
N TYR A 48 -7.47 -22.93 27.92
CA TYR A 48 -6.58 -23.25 26.82
C TYR A 48 -7.37 -23.24 25.51
N SER A 49 -7.11 -22.26 24.65
CA SER A 49 -7.81 -22.16 23.36
C SER A 49 -6.97 -21.45 22.30
N ILE A 50 -7.26 -21.76 21.04
CA ILE A 50 -6.71 -21.08 19.88
C ILE A 50 -7.84 -20.54 18.99
N GLN A 51 -7.66 -19.34 18.48
CA GLN A 51 -8.59 -18.69 17.57
C GLN A 51 -7.88 -18.31 16.27
N THR A 52 -8.43 -18.76 15.14
CA THR A 52 -7.87 -18.53 13.81
C THR A 52 -8.85 -17.76 12.90
N PRO A 53 -8.35 -16.98 11.91
CA PRO A 53 -9.20 -16.19 11.01
C PRO A 53 -9.97 -17.00 9.96
N ASP A 54 -9.55 -18.23 9.66
CA ASP A 54 -10.07 -19.05 8.56
C ASP A 54 -10.41 -20.49 9.02
N SER A 55 -11.35 -21.11 8.31
CA SER A 55 -11.83 -22.49 8.51
C SER A 55 -10.92 -23.58 7.91
N SER A 56 -9.80 -23.19 7.29
CA SER A 56 -8.75 -24.13 6.87
C SER A 56 -7.92 -24.57 8.08
N GLY A 57 -8.42 -25.63 8.72
CA GLY A 57 -7.94 -26.22 9.97
C GLY A 57 -6.53 -26.83 9.94
N SER A 58 -6.12 -27.31 11.12
CA SER A 58 -5.02 -28.23 11.51
C SER A 58 -3.61 -28.13 10.88
N SER A 59 -3.42 -27.59 9.67
CA SER A 59 -2.09 -27.45 9.05
C SER A 59 -1.33 -26.22 9.55
N GLN A 60 -2.03 -25.25 10.14
CA GLN A 60 -1.42 -24.01 10.65
C GLN A 60 -0.84 -24.18 12.07
N TRP A 61 -1.32 -25.17 12.82
CA TRP A 61 -0.91 -25.40 14.20
C TRP A 61 -1.08 -26.86 14.62
N GLN A 62 -0.30 -27.30 15.59
CA GLN A 62 -0.39 -28.64 16.17
C GLN A 62 -0.10 -28.58 17.67
N LEU A 63 -0.79 -29.39 18.46
CA LEU A 63 -0.49 -29.57 19.88
C LEU A 63 0.20 -30.92 20.08
N GLU A 64 1.46 -30.90 20.54
CA GLU A 64 2.26 -32.08 20.83
C GLU A 64 2.58 -32.11 22.34
N GLY A 65 1.85 -32.94 23.10
CA GLY A 65 1.96 -32.98 24.56
C GLY A 65 1.65 -31.61 25.17
N ASN A 66 2.67 -30.98 25.78
CA ASN A 66 2.55 -29.66 26.43
C ASN A 66 2.98 -28.48 25.54
N ARG A 67 3.24 -28.72 24.24
CA ARG A 67 3.75 -27.73 23.31
C ARG A 67 2.77 -27.46 22.18
N LEU A 68 2.32 -26.21 22.10
CA LEU A 68 1.55 -25.72 20.96
C LEU A 68 2.51 -25.16 19.90
N ILE A 69 2.49 -25.73 18.70
CA ILE A 69 3.34 -25.37 17.56
C ILE A 69 2.51 -24.63 16.52
N ILE A 70 2.98 -23.47 16.06
CA ILE A 70 2.37 -22.65 15.00
C ILE A 70 3.26 -22.69 13.75
N ASN A 71 2.81 -23.39 12.73
CA ASN A 71 3.53 -23.59 11.45
C ASN A 71 3.12 -22.56 10.37
N GLY A 72 1.96 -21.93 10.55
CA GLY A 72 1.28 -21.12 9.55
C GLY A 72 1.92 -19.79 9.13
N ALA A 73 1.42 -19.22 8.04
CA ALA A 73 1.67 -17.85 7.62
C ALA A 73 0.32 -17.12 7.46
N GLY A 74 0.16 -15.95 8.08
CA GLY A 74 -1.08 -15.20 8.06
C GLY A 74 -1.29 -14.29 9.26
N ASP A 75 -2.35 -13.48 9.20
CA ASP A 75 -2.63 -12.44 10.19
C ASP A 75 -3.50 -12.95 11.33
N ASN A 76 -3.04 -12.75 12.58
CA ASN A 76 -3.81 -12.76 13.83
C ASN A 76 -4.35 -14.11 14.33
N ILE A 77 -3.45 -14.99 14.78
CA ILE A 77 -3.80 -16.13 15.63
C ILE A 77 -3.88 -15.63 17.08
N GLN A 78 -5.00 -15.85 17.76
CA GLN A 78 -5.13 -15.54 19.19
C GLN A 78 -5.06 -16.82 20.00
N ILE A 79 -4.28 -16.82 21.07
CA ILE A 79 -4.06 -17.97 21.94
C ILE A 79 -4.35 -17.52 23.36
N SER A 80 -5.16 -18.31 24.08
CA SER A 80 -5.35 -18.17 25.52
C SER A 80 -4.72 -19.37 26.20
N ALA A 81 -3.88 -19.13 27.21
CA ALA A 81 -3.32 -20.19 28.04
C ALA A 81 -2.83 -19.65 29.39
N PRO A 82 -3.29 -20.21 30.52
CA PRO A 82 -2.70 -19.90 31.81
C PRO A 82 -1.34 -20.58 31.98
N GLY A 83 -0.38 -19.85 32.57
CA GLY A 83 0.88 -20.43 33.06
C GLY A 83 1.88 -20.85 31.99
N ILE A 84 2.00 -20.10 30.88
CA ILE A 84 3.07 -20.31 29.89
C ILE A 84 4.44 -20.20 30.56
N LYS A 85 5.28 -21.21 30.32
CA LYS A 85 6.65 -21.34 30.84
C LYS A 85 7.71 -21.15 29.75
N SER A 86 7.40 -21.44 28.49
CA SER A 86 8.35 -21.34 27.39
C SER A 86 7.71 -20.77 26.14
N ILE A 87 8.38 -19.82 25.49
CA ILE A 87 8.01 -19.25 24.19
C ILE A 87 9.23 -19.32 23.28
N GLU A 88 9.06 -19.97 22.12
CA GLU A 88 10.10 -20.11 21.11
C GLU A 88 9.65 -19.53 19.76
N ILE A 89 10.50 -18.74 19.11
CA ILE A 89 10.31 -18.31 17.72
C ILE A 89 11.54 -18.70 16.90
N SER A 90 11.35 -19.68 16.02
CA SER A 90 12.33 -20.11 15.01
C SER A 90 12.05 -19.54 13.62
N GLY A 91 10.83 -19.06 13.38
CA GLY A 91 10.42 -18.40 12.15
C GLY A 91 10.67 -16.89 12.07
N SER A 92 9.96 -16.24 11.15
CA SER A 92 9.90 -14.78 10.97
C SER A 92 8.64 -14.14 11.57
N GLY A 93 7.80 -14.94 12.23
CA GLY A 93 6.56 -14.49 12.85
C GLY A 93 6.75 -13.51 14.00
N SER A 94 5.64 -13.09 14.58
CA SER A 94 5.65 -12.21 15.76
C SER A 94 4.70 -12.70 16.83
N LEU A 95 5.08 -12.50 18.09
CA LEU A 95 4.23 -12.74 19.25
C LEU A 95 4.10 -11.45 20.06
N THR A 96 2.87 -11.13 20.43
CA THR A 96 2.57 -10.03 21.37
C THR A 96 1.63 -10.52 22.44
N THR A 97 1.82 -10.10 23.70
CA THR A 97 0.80 -10.35 24.73
C THR A 97 -0.23 -9.24 24.77
N LYS A 98 -1.51 -9.61 24.90
CA LYS A 98 -2.58 -8.65 25.16
C LYS A 98 -2.53 -8.19 26.61
N ASP A 99 -2.43 -9.17 27.51
CA ASP A 99 -2.35 -8.98 28.96
C ASP A 99 -0.93 -9.23 29.49
N SER A 100 -0.72 -8.95 30.76
CA SER A 100 0.54 -9.25 31.42
C SER A 100 0.61 -10.71 31.88
N LEU A 101 1.74 -11.36 31.64
CA LEU A 101 2.01 -12.73 32.08
C LEU A 101 2.54 -12.76 33.52
N THR A 102 2.20 -13.81 34.27
CA THR A 102 2.79 -14.12 35.57
C THR A 102 3.35 -15.52 35.55
N ALA A 103 4.60 -15.72 35.96
CA ALA A 103 5.25 -17.03 35.94
C ALA A 103 6.34 -17.12 37.01
N THR A 104 6.58 -18.30 37.59
CA THR A 104 7.79 -18.50 38.42
C THR A 104 9.05 -18.46 37.55
N SER A 105 9.01 -19.15 36.40
CA SER A 105 10.09 -19.14 35.42
C SER A 105 9.49 -19.05 34.03
N LEU A 106 10.01 -18.13 33.22
CA LEU A 106 9.64 -17.95 31.82
C LEU A 106 10.90 -17.97 30.96
N LYS A 107 10.93 -18.88 29.97
CA LYS A 107 12.02 -19.01 29.01
C LYS A 107 11.59 -18.49 27.64
N LEU A 108 12.41 -17.63 27.03
CA LEU A 108 12.22 -17.09 25.70
C LEU A 108 13.37 -17.53 24.81
N ILE A 109 13.07 -18.12 23.66
CA ILE A 109 14.07 -18.58 22.69
C ILE A 109 13.77 -17.94 21.34
N VAL A 110 14.76 -17.26 20.76
CA VAL A 110 14.67 -16.63 19.44
C VAL A 110 15.84 -17.08 18.57
N SER A 111 15.58 -18.12 17.78
CA SER A 111 16.54 -18.67 16.82
C SER A 111 16.33 -18.14 15.40
N GLY A 112 15.14 -17.62 15.09
CA GLY A 112 14.81 -17.01 13.80
C GLY A 112 15.03 -15.49 13.74
N SER A 113 14.27 -14.85 12.84
CA SER A 113 14.25 -13.40 12.64
C SER A 113 12.98 -12.74 13.21
N GLY A 114 12.16 -13.51 13.91
CA GLY A 114 10.89 -13.07 14.44
C GLY A 114 10.98 -12.06 15.59
N LYS A 115 9.80 -11.59 16.01
CA LYS A 115 9.67 -10.56 17.06
C LYS A 115 8.85 -11.06 18.24
N ILE A 116 9.35 -10.86 19.45
CA ILE A 116 8.61 -11.10 20.69
C ILE A 116 8.35 -9.74 21.36
N SER A 117 7.13 -9.50 21.83
CA SER A 117 6.78 -8.32 22.63
C SER A 117 5.89 -8.74 23.80
N LEU A 118 6.46 -8.84 25.00
CA LEU A 118 5.75 -9.33 26.18
C LEU A 118 5.60 -8.25 27.25
N LYS A 119 4.45 -8.28 27.91
CA LYS A 119 4.25 -7.66 29.22
C LYS A 119 4.31 -8.75 30.28
N VAL A 120 5.18 -8.60 31.27
CA VAL A 120 5.38 -9.54 32.38
C VAL A 120 4.98 -8.82 33.66
N ALA A 121 3.85 -9.20 34.25
CA ALA A 121 3.40 -8.60 35.50
C ALA A 121 4.40 -8.87 36.62
N ASN A 122 4.84 -10.13 36.75
CA ASN A 122 5.87 -10.57 37.65
C ASN A 122 6.45 -11.92 37.20
N ALA A 123 7.77 -12.09 37.32
CA ALA A 123 8.41 -13.40 37.25
C ALA A 123 9.56 -13.52 38.25
N GLU A 124 9.84 -14.73 38.77
CA GLU A 124 11.05 -14.93 39.58
C GLU A 124 12.27 -15.02 38.67
N ASN A 125 12.18 -15.81 37.59
CA ASN A 125 13.26 -15.98 36.62
C ASN A 125 12.75 -15.75 35.20
N LEU A 126 13.44 -14.89 34.45
CA LEU A 126 13.18 -14.65 33.04
C LEU A 126 14.46 -14.92 32.24
N ASP A 127 14.46 -16.00 31.47
CA ASP A 127 15.62 -16.44 30.69
C ASP A 127 15.39 -16.14 29.20
N VAL A 128 16.30 -15.41 28.56
CA VAL A 128 16.17 -14.95 27.18
C VAL A 128 17.36 -15.41 26.36
N ASN A 129 17.14 -16.29 25.40
CA ASN A 129 18.18 -16.83 24.51
C ASN A 129 17.93 -16.32 23.09
N ILE A 130 18.87 -15.56 22.52
CA ILE A 130 18.78 -15.02 21.16
C ILE A 130 19.99 -15.46 20.35
N SER A 131 19.80 -16.51 19.55
CA SER A 131 20.82 -17.01 18.59
C SER A 131 20.54 -16.55 17.16
N GLY A 132 19.33 -16.06 16.87
CA GLY A 132 18.96 -15.51 15.57
C GLY A 132 19.21 -14.01 15.41
N SER A 133 18.46 -13.38 14.51
CA SER A 133 18.49 -11.93 14.25
C SER A 133 17.24 -11.19 14.74
N GLY A 134 16.40 -11.89 15.52
CA GLY A 134 15.12 -11.38 15.99
C GLY A 134 15.22 -10.25 17.02
N LYS A 135 14.06 -9.65 17.31
CA LYS A 135 13.90 -8.58 18.30
C LYS A 135 12.97 -9.03 19.41
N THR A 136 13.42 -8.93 20.65
CA THR A 136 12.61 -9.22 21.85
C THR A 136 12.41 -7.93 22.64
N LYS A 137 11.17 -7.54 22.90
CA LYS A 137 10.81 -6.39 23.73
C LYS A 137 10.08 -6.89 24.98
N LEU A 138 10.53 -6.45 26.15
CA LEU A 138 10.00 -6.87 27.45
C LEU A 138 9.63 -5.65 28.29
N GLU A 139 8.46 -5.71 28.91
CA GLU A 139 7.95 -4.67 29.81
C GLU A 139 7.44 -5.31 31.11
N GLY A 140 7.53 -4.60 32.24
CA GLY A 140 6.96 -5.04 33.52
C GLY A 140 8.02 -5.32 34.60
N ARG A 141 7.98 -6.48 35.27
CA ARG A 141 8.87 -6.80 36.41
C ARG A 141 9.36 -8.25 36.42
N THR A 142 10.59 -8.48 36.89
CA THR A 142 11.15 -9.81 37.20
C THR A 142 12.13 -9.71 38.37
N HIS A 143 12.37 -10.79 39.11
CA HIS A 143 13.44 -10.81 40.12
C HIS A 143 14.82 -10.98 39.44
N GLN A 144 14.99 -12.06 38.68
CA GLN A 144 16.19 -12.36 37.91
C GLN A 144 15.90 -12.28 36.40
N LEU A 145 16.74 -11.54 35.66
CA LEU A 145 16.81 -11.56 34.20
C LEU A 145 18.13 -12.20 33.77
N THR A 146 18.08 -13.27 32.98
CA THR A 146 19.27 -13.85 32.34
C THR A 146 19.11 -13.73 30.83
N ALA A 147 20.09 -13.17 30.14
CA ALA A 147 20.02 -12.96 28.69
C ALA A 147 21.32 -13.37 28.00
N ASP A 148 21.23 -14.32 27.06
CA ASP A 148 22.34 -14.80 26.26
C ASP A 148 22.09 -14.49 24.77
N ILE A 149 22.98 -13.69 24.18
CA ILE A 149 22.88 -13.22 22.79
C ILE A 149 24.11 -13.69 22.01
N SER A 150 23.95 -14.76 21.24
CA SER A 150 25.00 -15.32 20.38
C SER A 150 24.83 -14.99 18.90
N GLY A 151 23.64 -14.53 18.49
CA GLY A 151 23.33 -14.13 17.12
C GLY A 151 23.55 -12.64 16.84
N SER A 152 22.68 -12.07 15.98
CA SER A 152 22.67 -10.66 15.57
C SER A 152 21.49 -9.86 16.16
N GLY A 153 20.87 -10.40 17.21
CA GLY A 153 19.56 -9.97 17.70
C GLY A 153 19.58 -8.79 18.68
N LYS A 154 18.37 -8.32 19.01
CA LYS A 154 18.15 -7.17 19.92
C LYS A 154 17.22 -7.53 21.07
N LEU A 155 17.61 -7.16 22.29
CA LEU A 155 16.77 -7.24 23.49
C LEU A 155 16.46 -5.83 24.00
N LEU A 156 15.19 -5.45 23.99
CA LEU A 156 14.68 -4.17 24.47
C LEU A 156 13.92 -4.38 25.78
N ALA A 157 14.63 -4.32 26.91
CA ALA A 157 14.09 -4.55 28.25
C ALA A 157 14.25 -3.32 29.17
N GLN A 158 14.42 -2.12 28.62
CA GLN A 158 14.48 -0.87 29.39
C GLN A 158 13.20 -0.55 30.19
N ASN A 159 12.08 -1.18 29.83
CA ASN A 159 10.79 -1.04 30.51
C ASN A 159 10.46 -2.26 31.39
N LEU A 160 11.38 -3.23 31.50
CA LEU A 160 11.29 -4.38 32.39
C LEU A 160 12.19 -4.11 33.61
N LYS A 161 11.60 -3.87 34.77
CA LYS A 161 12.36 -3.68 36.02
C LYS A 161 12.80 -5.02 36.58
N SER A 162 14.11 -5.29 36.56
CA SER A 162 14.70 -6.43 37.25
C SER A 162 15.36 -6.03 38.57
N ASP A 163 15.40 -6.95 39.54
CA ASP A 163 16.25 -6.77 40.72
C ASP A 163 17.69 -7.09 40.33
N ASN A 164 17.90 -8.24 39.68
CA ASN A 164 19.19 -8.69 39.19
C ASN A 164 19.15 -8.96 37.67
N ALA A 165 20.25 -8.67 36.97
CA ALA A 165 20.39 -8.99 35.55
C ALA A 165 21.78 -9.57 35.25
N ASN A 166 21.81 -10.68 34.51
CA ASN A 166 23.01 -11.28 33.94
C ASN A 166 22.88 -11.28 32.41
N ILE A 167 23.75 -10.55 31.70
CA ILE A 167 23.64 -10.32 30.26
C ILE A 167 24.96 -10.69 29.59
N ASN A 168 24.93 -11.70 28.72
CA ASN A 168 26.08 -12.14 27.94
C ASN A 168 25.83 -11.90 26.44
N ILE A 169 26.79 -11.26 25.76
CA ILE A 169 26.79 -11.06 24.31
C ILE A 169 28.05 -11.67 23.72
N SER A 170 27.93 -12.76 22.97
CA SER A 170 29.04 -13.38 22.23
C SER A 170 29.01 -13.11 20.72
N GLY A 171 27.86 -12.68 20.18
CA GLY A 171 27.69 -12.33 18.76
C GLY A 171 27.70 -10.84 18.47
N VAL A 172 26.73 -10.38 17.67
CA VAL A 172 26.45 -8.97 17.39
C VAL A 172 25.15 -8.56 18.07
N GLY A 173 25.20 -7.80 19.16
CA GLY A 173 24.02 -7.62 20.01
C GLY A 173 23.78 -6.19 20.44
N THR A 174 22.51 -5.81 20.58
CA THR A 174 22.13 -4.66 21.39
C THR A 174 21.14 -5.09 22.46
N VAL A 175 21.50 -4.80 23.72
CA VAL A 175 20.63 -5.05 24.86
C VAL A 175 20.35 -3.73 25.56
N THR A 176 19.10 -3.52 25.94
CA THR A 176 18.74 -2.50 26.92
C THR A 176 18.07 -3.17 28.10
N THR A 177 18.35 -2.71 29.33
CA THR A 177 17.82 -3.30 30.56
C THR A 177 17.52 -2.22 31.60
N ALA A 178 16.66 -2.50 32.58
CA ALA A 178 16.48 -1.66 33.76
C ALA A 178 16.63 -2.52 35.02
N THR A 179 17.68 -2.28 35.80
CA THR A 179 18.09 -3.16 36.91
C THR A 179 18.36 -2.36 38.17
N GLN A 180 17.96 -2.89 39.34
CA GLN A 180 17.99 -2.14 40.61
C GLN A 180 19.14 -2.57 41.56
N ASP A 181 19.44 -3.85 41.67
CA ASP A 181 20.46 -4.36 42.60
C ASP A 181 21.76 -4.70 41.88
N THR A 182 21.81 -5.83 41.18
CA THR A 182 23.06 -6.31 40.54
C THR A 182 22.92 -6.40 39.03
N LEU A 183 23.83 -5.73 38.31
CA LEU A 183 23.97 -5.86 36.86
C LEU A 183 25.33 -6.51 36.53
N THR A 184 25.29 -7.76 36.10
CA THR A 184 26.45 -8.49 35.58
C THR A 184 26.36 -8.55 34.06
N THR A 185 27.44 -8.14 33.39
CA THR A 185 27.48 -8.06 31.93
C THR A 185 28.81 -8.58 31.38
N ALA A 186 28.75 -9.42 30.36
CA ALA A 186 29.92 -9.88 29.61
C ALA A 186 29.72 -9.71 28.10
N ILE A 187 30.71 -9.16 27.40
CA ILE A 187 30.70 -9.03 25.94
C ILE A 187 31.97 -9.68 25.38
N THR A 188 31.84 -10.77 24.62
CA THR A 188 32.96 -11.44 23.95
C THR A 188 32.99 -11.23 22.42
N GLY A 189 32.09 -10.37 21.90
CA GLY A 189 31.93 -10.07 20.47
C GLY A 189 31.80 -8.58 20.17
N THR A 190 30.85 -8.21 19.29
CA THR A 190 30.52 -6.80 19.00
C THR A 190 29.17 -6.44 19.59
N GLY A 191 29.14 -5.65 20.65
CA GLY A 191 27.90 -5.48 21.42
C GLY A 191 27.75 -4.15 22.11
N SER A 192 26.51 -3.76 22.36
CA SER A 192 26.20 -2.62 23.22
C SER A 192 25.14 -3.00 24.25
N ILE A 193 25.42 -2.70 25.50
CA ILE A 193 24.48 -2.85 26.62
C ILE A 193 24.19 -1.46 27.17
N TYR A 194 22.92 -1.08 27.20
CA TYR A 194 22.46 0.16 27.83
C TYR A 194 21.60 -0.17 29.03
N TYR A 195 21.88 0.44 30.18
CA TYR A 195 21.10 0.17 31.40
C TYR A 195 20.43 1.44 31.92
N LYS A 196 19.18 1.31 32.33
CA LYS A 196 18.39 2.36 32.98
C LYS A 196 18.39 2.16 34.49
N GLY A 197 18.42 3.26 35.23
CA GLY A 197 18.45 3.27 36.69
C GLY A 197 19.87 3.29 37.25
N THR A 198 19.98 3.06 38.56
CA THR A 198 21.24 3.08 39.31
C THR A 198 21.42 1.76 40.06
N PRO A 199 21.90 0.69 39.39
CA PRO A 199 22.16 -0.58 40.07
C PRO A 199 23.15 -0.38 41.22
N LYS A 200 22.92 -1.04 42.37
CA LYS A 200 23.82 -1.00 43.53
C LYS A 200 25.21 -1.58 43.21
N HIS A 201 25.25 -2.63 42.40
CA HIS A 201 26.46 -3.32 41.99
C HIS A 201 26.48 -3.52 40.48
N ILE A 202 27.62 -3.22 39.84
CA ILE A 202 27.78 -3.44 38.40
C ILE A 202 29.11 -4.13 38.11
N ASN A 203 29.03 -5.35 37.58
CA ASN A 203 30.17 -6.15 37.16
C ASN A 203 30.22 -6.19 35.63
N ARG A 204 31.32 -5.71 35.04
CA ARG A 204 31.43 -5.53 33.59
C ARG A 204 32.68 -6.19 33.05
N GLU A 205 32.50 -7.01 32.02
CA GLU A 205 33.58 -7.60 31.26
C GLU A 205 33.36 -7.36 29.77
N ILE A 206 34.40 -6.87 29.08
CA ILE A 206 34.39 -6.70 27.63
C ILE A 206 35.70 -7.28 27.09
N SER A 207 35.57 -8.33 26.30
CA SER A 207 36.61 -8.94 25.48
C SER A 207 36.17 -8.84 24.02
N GLY A 208 36.32 -7.66 23.41
CA GLY A 208 35.81 -7.38 22.06
C GLY A 208 35.57 -5.89 21.80
N ILE A 209 34.71 -5.58 20.83
CA ILE A 209 34.34 -4.19 20.47
C ILE A 209 32.94 -3.93 21.02
N GLY A 210 32.85 -3.23 22.15
CA GLY A 210 31.55 -2.94 22.72
C GLY A 210 31.54 -1.86 23.76
N LYS A 211 30.35 -1.57 24.28
CA LYS A 211 30.15 -0.58 25.33
C LYS A 211 29.02 -0.94 26.27
N ILE A 212 29.19 -0.54 27.53
CA ILE A 212 28.23 -0.72 28.60
C ILE A 212 28.01 0.64 29.25
N GLU A 213 26.89 1.29 28.94
CA GLU A 213 26.63 2.71 29.28
C GLU A 213 25.24 2.92 29.90
N PRO A 214 25.04 3.95 30.73
CA PRO A 214 23.70 4.38 31.11
C PRO A 214 22.85 4.70 29.87
N LEU A 215 21.55 4.37 29.92
CA LEU A 215 20.60 4.70 28.88
C LEU A 215 20.21 6.18 28.97
N THR A 216 20.49 6.95 27.91
CA THR A 216 20.08 8.35 27.82
C THR A 216 18.59 8.50 27.47
N GLU A 217 17.99 9.65 27.78
CA GLU A 217 16.58 9.93 27.44
C GLU A 217 16.33 9.88 25.91
N TYR A 218 17.29 10.36 25.11
CA TYR A 218 17.20 10.28 23.65
C TYR A 218 17.19 8.83 23.16
N GLN A 219 18.13 8.01 23.63
CA GLN A 219 18.17 6.59 23.30
C GLN A 219 16.91 5.86 23.78
N GLU A 220 16.41 6.19 24.97
CA GLU A 220 15.16 5.63 25.48
C GLU A 220 13.99 5.93 24.55
N LYS A 221 13.85 7.18 24.07
CA LYS A 221 12.82 7.55 23.08
C LYS A 221 12.98 6.77 21.78
N GLU A 222 14.21 6.62 21.26
CA GLU A 222 14.47 5.85 20.05
C GLU A 222 14.12 4.35 20.22
N PHE A 223 14.51 3.72 21.32
CA PHE A 223 14.19 2.31 21.60
C PHE A 223 12.70 2.10 21.95
N ASN A 224 12.01 3.12 22.49
CA ASN A 224 10.59 3.07 22.81
C ASN A 224 9.66 3.41 21.62
N LYS A 225 10.19 3.91 20.50
CA LYS A 225 9.38 4.05 19.27
C LYS A 225 8.81 2.67 18.93
N ASN A 226 7.50 2.51 19.15
CA ASN A 226 6.82 1.29 18.77
C ASN A 226 7.01 1.09 17.26
N ASP A 227 7.37 -0.13 16.86
CA ASP A 227 7.26 -0.62 15.49
C ASP A 227 5.76 -0.75 15.10
N SER A 228 4.94 0.27 15.41
CA SER A 228 3.60 0.39 14.90
C SER A 228 3.74 0.52 13.39
N TYR A 229 3.26 -0.48 12.65
CA TYR A 229 2.95 -0.34 11.24
C TYR A 229 2.15 0.97 11.08
N LYS A 230 2.79 2.02 10.58
CA LYS A 230 2.09 3.25 10.24
C LYS A 230 1.40 2.96 8.91
N PRO A 231 0.07 2.81 8.86
CA PRO A 231 -0.60 2.64 7.58
C PRO A 231 -0.27 3.86 6.72
N ASN A 232 -0.02 3.62 5.43
CA ASN A 232 0.10 4.71 4.47
C ASN A 232 -1.17 5.57 4.56
N LYS A 233 -0.99 6.88 4.64
CA LYS A 233 -2.11 7.81 4.74
C LYS A 233 -2.81 7.91 3.38
N ALA A 234 -4.13 7.96 3.38
CA ALA A 234 -4.90 8.24 2.17
C ALA A 234 -4.52 9.63 1.63
N GLY A 235 -4.35 9.76 0.32
CA GLY A 235 -3.89 10.99 -0.31
C GLY A 235 -4.82 11.43 -1.43
N THR A 236 -4.24 12.04 -2.46
CA THR A 236 -4.87 12.34 -3.74
C THR A 236 -4.56 11.24 -4.76
N TYR A 237 -5.31 11.21 -5.88
CA TYR A 237 -5.30 10.07 -6.83
C TYR A 237 -5.26 10.53 -8.30
N TRP A 238 -4.60 11.66 -8.59
CA TRP A 238 -4.44 12.14 -9.96
C TRP A 238 -3.04 11.87 -10.51
N ALA A 239 -1.99 12.08 -9.70
CA ALA A 239 -0.64 11.68 -10.06
C ALA A 239 -0.60 10.20 -10.46
N GLY A 240 0.15 9.87 -11.50
CA GLY A 240 0.24 8.50 -11.98
C GLY A 240 0.14 8.28 -13.48
N LEU A 241 -0.04 7.01 -13.83
CA LEU A 241 -0.30 6.54 -15.19
C LEU A 241 -1.78 6.19 -15.38
N ASP A 242 -2.44 6.94 -16.25
CA ASP A 242 -3.81 6.68 -16.67
C ASP A 242 -3.84 6.08 -18.07
N ILE A 243 -4.64 5.03 -18.26
CA ILE A 243 -4.91 4.43 -19.57
C ILE A 243 -6.42 4.33 -19.75
N GLY A 244 -6.92 4.79 -20.89
CA GLY A 244 -8.34 4.75 -21.19
C GLY A 244 -8.66 4.70 -22.67
N PHE A 245 -9.94 4.63 -22.97
CA PHE A 245 -10.48 4.81 -24.30
C PHE A 245 -11.02 6.22 -24.44
N ASN A 246 -10.81 6.83 -25.61
CA ASN A 246 -11.34 8.16 -25.90
C ASN A 246 -12.27 8.14 -27.10
N GLY A 247 -13.18 9.11 -27.12
CA GLY A 247 -14.14 9.29 -28.18
C GLY A 247 -14.61 10.73 -28.28
N PHE A 248 -15.65 10.94 -29.08
CA PHE A 248 -16.26 12.24 -29.36
C PHE A 248 -17.74 12.14 -29.03
N TYR A 249 -18.29 13.28 -28.64
CA TYR A 249 -19.70 13.50 -28.41
C TYR A 249 -20.12 14.70 -29.26
N ASN A 250 -21.21 14.55 -30.01
CA ASN A 250 -21.74 15.60 -30.87
C ASN A 250 -22.67 16.53 -30.07
N SER A 251 -22.83 17.79 -30.48
CA SER A 251 -23.70 18.78 -29.84
C SER A 251 -25.20 18.39 -29.79
N LYS A 252 -25.64 17.44 -30.64
CA LYS A 252 -26.98 16.82 -30.59
C LYS A 252 -27.14 15.69 -29.55
N SER A 253 -26.17 15.47 -28.65
CA SER A 253 -26.20 14.41 -27.63
C SER A 253 -26.24 12.96 -28.14
N HIS A 254 -25.72 12.74 -29.35
CA HIS A 254 -25.58 11.41 -29.94
C HIS A 254 -24.08 11.03 -30.02
N PHE A 255 -23.79 9.72 -29.96
CA PHE A 255 -22.44 9.18 -30.18
C PHE A 255 -22.04 9.12 -31.66
N ASP A 256 -22.94 9.54 -32.54
CA ASP A 256 -22.76 9.53 -33.99
C ASP A 256 -22.04 10.80 -34.49
N THR A 257 -21.38 10.66 -35.63
CA THR A 257 -20.75 11.79 -36.31
C THR A 257 -21.78 12.81 -36.79
N PRO A 258 -21.49 14.12 -36.75
CA PRO A 258 -22.34 15.13 -37.38
C PRO A 258 -22.51 14.87 -38.88
N ASP A 259 -23.69 15.23 -39.42
CA ASP A 259 -24.02 15.09 -40.83
C ASP A 259 -22.97 15.79 -41.71
N GLY A 260 -22.42 15.07 -42.71
CA GLY A 260 -21.35 15.58 -43.57
C GLY A 260 -19.92 15.41 -43.02
N TYR A 261 -19.78 14.84 -41.81
CA TYR A 261 -18.50 14.58 -41.15
C TYR A 261 -18.25 13.10 -40.85
N ASP A 262 -18.84 12.18 -41.62
CA ASP A 262 -18.65 10.72 -41.47
C ASP A 262 -17.17 10.27 -41.48
N PHE A 263 -16.28 11.09 -42.02
CA PHE A 263 -14.84 10.82 -42.00
C PHE A 263 -14.22 10.87 -40.60
N LEU A 264 -14.91 11.49 -39.64
CA LEU A 264 -14.55 11.52 -38.22
C LEU A 264 -15.11 10.33 -37.44
N GLU A 265 -15.74 9.38 -38.12
CA GLU A 265 -16.30 8.19 -37.48
C GLU A 265 -15.16 7.35 -36.88
N MET A 266 -15.25 7.10 -35.58
CA MET A 266 -14.19 6.46 -34.82
C MET A 266 -14.37 4.97 -34.63
N ILE A 267 -13.27 4.33 -34.25
CA ILE A 267 -13.21 2.99 -33.69
C ILE A 267 -12.85 3.17 -32.20
N PRO A 268 -13.83 3.31 -31.29
CA PRO A 268 -13.59 3.63 -29.88
C PRO A 268 -12.63 2.64 -29.22
N GLU A 269 -12.77 1.34 -29.48
CA GLU A 269 -11.93 0.29 -28.91
C GLU A 269 -10.45 0.34 -29.37
N LYS A 270 -10.12 1.15 -30.37
CA LYS A 270 -8.75 1.39 -30.86
C LYS A 270 -8.28 2.83 -30.63
N SER A 271 -9.12 3.66 -30.02
CA SER A 271 -8.87 5.06 -29.71
C SER A 271 -8.48 5.15 -28.23
N ILE A 272 -7.19 5.38 -27.98
CA ILE A 272 -6.56 5.16 -26.67
C ILE A 272 -6.06 6.50 -26.12
N ALA A 273 -6.32 6.76 -24.85
CA ALA A 273 -5.70 7.83 -24.10
C ALA A 273 -4.64 7.27 -23.14
N VAL A 274 -3.49 7.92 -23.08
CA VAL A 274 -2.44 7.67 -22.09
C VAL A 274 -2.10 8.99 -21.42
N ASN A 275 -2.24 9.10 -20.11
CA ASN A 275 -1.86 10.30 -19.36
C ASN A 275 -0.77 9.96 -18.34
N ILE A 276 0.26 10.80 -18.29
CA ILE A 276 1.42 10.69 -17.40
C ILE A 276 1.41 11.95 -16.51
N ASN A 277 0.91 11.82 -15.28
CA ASN A 277 0.62 12.94 -14.39
C ASN A 277 1.74 13.14 -13.36
N PHE A 278 2.93 13.54 -13.85
CA PHE A 278 4.24 13.40 -13.17
C PHE A 278 4.42 14.21 -11.88
N TYR A 279 3.56 15.20 -11.62
CA TYR A 279 3.61 15.97 -10.38
C TYR A 279 2.20 16.31 -9.90
N GLU A 280 1.93 16.06 -8.63
CA GLU A 280 0.71 16.50 -7.94
C GLU A 280 1.09 17.14 -6.60
N GLN A 281 0.58 18.34 -6.37
CA GLN A 281 0.66 19.06 -5.11
C GLN A 281 -0.64 18.84 -4.34
N GLU A 282 -0.53 18.17 -3.20
CA GLU A 282 -1.62 17.95 -2.25
C GLU A 282 -1.77 19.16 -1.30
N LEU A 283 -3.02 19.57 -1.08
CA LEU A 283 -3.42 20.60 -0.11
C LEU A 283 -4.50 20.03 0.82
N LYS A 284 -4.19 19.93 2.10
CA LYS A 284 -5.11 19.37 3.10
C LYS A 284 -6.11 20.41 3.55
N LEU A 285 -7.38 20.21 3.20
CA LEU A 285 -8.48 21.07 3.67
C LEU A 285 -9.02 20.58 5.01
N TYR A 286 -9.20 19.26 5.16
CA TYR A 286 -9.57 18.64 6.42
C TYR A 286 -8.91 17.27 6.58
N LYS A 287 -7.81 17.25 7.33
CA LYS A 287 -6.98 16.05 7.55
C LYS A 287 -6.68 15.38 6.19
N ASN A 288 -6.88 14.06 6.11
CA ASN A 288 -6.78 13.28 4.89
C ASN A 288 -8.16 12.81 4.41
N TYR A 289 -9.25 13.40 4.94
CA TYR A 289 -10.62 13.14 4.49
C TYR A 289 -11.00 14.03 3.31
N ILE A 290 -10.59 15.31 3.33
CA ILE A 290 -10.87 16.28 2.28
C ILE A 290 -9.56 16.95 1.87
N LEU A 291 -9.20 16.78 0.60
CA LEU A 291 -7.97 17.32 0.04
C LEU A 291 -8.29 18.06 -1.25
N ALA A 292 -7.66 19.21 -1.46
CA ALA A 292 -7.56 19.81 -2.78
C ALA A 292 -6.24 19.41 -3.42
N SER A 293 -6.19 19.36 -4.75
CA SER A 293 -4.93 19.15 -5.45
C SER A 293 -4.84 19.89 -6.77
N THR A 294 -3.60 20.21 -7.13
CA THR A 294 -3.20 20.68 -8.45
C THR A 294 -1.92 19.98 -8.87
N GLY A 295 -1.46 20.16 -10.11
CA GLY A 295 -0.35 19.35 -10.62
C GLY A 295 -0.01 19.64 -12.08
N VAL A 296 0.83 18.79 -12.65
CA VAL A 296 1.23 18.86 -14.06
C VAL A 296 1.34 17.45 -14.64
N GLY A 297 0.83 17.28 -15.86
CA GLY A 297 0.79 15.99 -16.55
C GLY A 297 0.83 16.13 -18.07
N LEU A 298 1.14 15.03 -18.75
CA LEU A 298 1.14 14.92 -20.21
C LEU A 298 0.07 13.94 -20.66
N SER A 299 -0.79 14.38 -21.56
CA SER A 299 -1.88 13.57 -22.10
C SER A 299 -1.66 13.29 -23.58
N TYR A 300 -1.63 12.02 -23.98
CA TYR A 300 -1.54 11.58 -25.37
C TYR A 300 -2.87 10.95 -25.78
N ASN A 301 -3.61 11.62 -26.65
CA ASN A 301 -4.91 11.17 -27.13
C ASN A 301 -4.79 10.66 -28.56
N ASN A 302 -5.18 9.40 -28.77
CA ASN A 302 -5.18 8.74 -30.06
C ASN A 302 -6.61 8.52 -30.54
N PHE A 303 -7.01 9.19 -31.59
CA PHE A 303 -8.30 8.97 -32.25
C PHE A 303 -8.10 8.12 -33.50
N ARG A 304 -8.72 6.93 -33.54
CA ARG A 304 -8.65 5.98 -34.66
C ARG A 304 -9.92 6.13 -35.50
N PHE A 305 -9.77 6.49 -36.77
CA PHE A 305 -10.90 6.68 -37.68
C PHE A 305 -11.18 5.46 -38.57
N ARG A 306 -12.45 5.23 -38.90
CA ARG A 306 -12.91 4.16 -39.81
C ARG A 306 -12.57 4.47 -41.26
N LYS A 307 -12.89 5.68 -41.72
CA LYS A 307 -12.69 6.08 -43.12
C LYS A 307 -11.25 6.55 -43.40
N ASN A 308 -10.85 6.42 -44.67
CA ASN A 308 -9.53 6.79 -45.16
C ASN A 308 -9.52 8.30 -45.43
N MET A 309 -8.65 9.07 -44.76
CA MET A 309 -8.65 10.53 -44.90
C MET A 309 -7.23 11.10 -44.95
N SER A 310 -6.98 12.05 -45.86
CA SER A 310 -5.98 13.11 -45.73
C SER A 310 -6.66 14.35 -45.17
N LEU A 311 -6.31 14.76 -43.96
CA LEU A 311 -6.60 16.13 -43.52
C LEU A 311 -5.62 17.04 -44.27
N ILE A 312 -6.12 18.02 -45.00
CA ILE A 312 -5.27 18.94 -45.76
C ILE A 312 -4.85 20.10 -44.82
N PRO A 313 -3.53 20.28 -44.58
CA PRO A 313 -2.99 21.44 -43.87
C PRO A 313 -3.34 22.76 -44.57
N ASP A 314 -3.39 23.87 -43.83
CA ASP A 314 -3.53 25.24 -44.38
C ASP A 314 -4.84 25.53 -45.14
N THR A 315 -5.94 25.04 -44.59
CA THR A 315 -7.27 25.17 -45.19
C THR A 315 -8.21 26.03 -44.33
N ASN A 316 -9.02 26.87 -44.97
CA ASN A 316 -9.92 27.81 -44.27
C ASN A 316 -11.02 27.11 -43.45
N ALA A 317 -11.31 25.83 -43.72
CA ALA A 317 -12.12 24.90 -42.94
C ALA A 317 -11.56 23.48 -43.10
N LEU A 318 -11.87 22.53 -42.22
CA LEU A 318 -11.47 21.11 -42.40
C LEU A 318 -11.93 20.57 -43.77
N TRP A 319 -10.98 20.31 -44.67
CA TRP A 319 -11.23 19.64 -45.95
C TRP A 319 -10.62 18.23 -45.95
N TYR A 320 -11.27 17.30 -46.65
CA TYR A 320 -10.79 15.92 -46.83
C TYR A 320 -10.63 15.61 -48.33
N THR A 321 -9.63 14.79 -48.69
CA THR A 321 -9.61 14.10 -49.98
C THR A 321 -10.00 12.63 -49.76
N ALA A 322 -10.89 12.10 -50.60
CA ALA A 322 -11.18 10.68 -50.64
C ALA A 322 -9.95 9.96 -51.22
N ASP A 323 -9.30 9.15 -50.40
CA ASP A 323 -8.09 8.42 -50.77
C ASP A 323 -8.51 7.06 -51.36
N THR A 324 -8.13 6.78 -52.61
CA THR A 324 -8.49 5.53 -53.33
C THR A 324 -7.71 4.29 -52.84
N MET A 325 -6.81 4.46 -51.86
CA MET A 325 -5.98 3.38 -51.32
C MET A 325 -6.67 2.63 -50.16
N ASN A 326 -6.53 1.30 -50.13
CA ASN A 326 -6.98 0.45 -49.01
C ASN A 326 -6.06 0.64 -47.77
N LEU A 327 -6.36 1.61 -46.91
CA LEU A 327 -5.56 1.87 -45.70
C LEU A 327 -5.85 0.85 -44.58
N ARG A 328 -4.81 0.32 -43.93
CA ARG A 328 -4.90 -0.51 -42.72
C ARG A 328 -4.99 0.32 -41.43
N LYS A 329 -4.44 1.54 -41.41
CA LYS A 329 -4.46 2.44 -40.24
C LYS A 329 -4.59 3.91 -40.64
N ASN A 330 -5.50 4.62 -39.99
CA ASN A 330 -5.71 6.07 -40.03
C ASN A 330 -5.97 6.61 -38.60
N LYS A 331 -5.10 7.47 -38.10
CA LYS A 331 -5.11 7.92 -36.71
C LYS A 331 -4.70 9.39 -36.62
N LEU A 332 -5.35 10.15 -35.74
CA LEU A 332 -4.89 11.45 -35.25
C LEU A 332 -4.36 11.29 -33.81
N THR A 333 -3.16 11.79 -33.56
CA THR A 333 -2.59 11.90 -32.21
C THR A 333 -2.55 13.35 -31.82
N VAL A 334 -2.98 13.67 -30.61
CA VAL A 334 -2.80 14.99 -30.00
C VAL A 334 -2.14 14.83 -28.65
N SER A 335 -1.12 15.64 -28.37
CA SER A 335 -0.45 15.71 -27.08
C SER A 335 -0.76 17.01 -26.37
N TYR A 336 -1.08 16.94 -25.07
CA TYR A 336 -1.40 18.09 -24.24
C TYR A 336 -0.55 18.13 -22.96
N LEU A 337 -0.16 19.32 -22.53
CA LEU A 337 0.22 19.59 -21.14
C LEU A 337 -1.06 19.85 -20.35
N THR A 338 -1.22 19.22 -19.20
CA THR A 338 -2.45 19.27 -18.40
C THR A 338 -2.18 19.73 -16.99
N VAL A 339 -2.98 20.67 -16.50
CA VAL A 339 -2.98 21.16 -15.12
C VAL A 339 -4.36 20.91 -14.52
N PRO A 340 -4.47 20.15 -13.42
CA PRO A 340 -5.72 19.85 -12.77
C PRO A 340 -6.02 20.84 -11.63
N VAL A 341 -7.31 21.01 -11.32
CA VAL A 341 -7.81 21.62 -10.08
C VAL A 341 -8.88 20.68 -9.54
N LEU A 342 -8.56 19.96 -8.48
CA LEU A 342 -9.35 18.82 -8.00
C LEU A 342 -9.67 18.93 -6.53
N LEU A 343 -10.81 18.32 -6.17
CA LEU A 343 -11.20 18.04 -4.80
C LEU A 343 -11.34 16.52 -4.64
N THR A 344 -10.66 15.98 -3.63
CA THR A 344 -10.69 14.56 -3.26
C THR A 344 -11.35 14.39 -1.90
N ILE A 345 -12.31 13.47 -1.83
CA ILE A 345 -12.96 13.02 -0.61
C ILE A 345 -12.59 11.56 -0.38
N ASN A 346 -12.03 11.27 0.79
CA ASN A 346 -11.69 9.93 1.25
C ASN A 346 -12.62 9.53 2.40
N THR A 347 -13.08 8.28 2.42
CA THR A 347 -13.89 7.75 3.55
C THR A 347 -13.04 7.41 4.78
N SER A 348 -11.73 7.29 4.63
CA SER A 348 -10.78 6.95 5.69
C SER A 348 -9.49 7.73 5.50
N THR A 349 -8.80 8.05 6.60
CA THR A 349 -7.44 8.62 6.56
C THR A 349 -6.37 7.58 6.25
N GLU A 350 -6.70 6.29 6.22
CA GLU A 350 -5.79 5.17 5.91
C GLU A 350 -5.97 4.70 4.47
N ALA A 351 -4.90 4.69 3.66
CA ALA A 351 -4.94 4.39 2.23
C ALA A 351 -5.47 2.98 1.92
N ASN A 352 -5.19 2.00 2.77
CA ASN A 352 -5.63 0.61 2.59
C ASN A 352 -7.13 0.38 2.92
N LYS A 353 -7.84 1.39 3.42
CA LYS A 353 -9.27 1.34 3.74
C LYS A 353 -10.07 2.45 3.06
N ALA A 354 -9.40 3.41 2.43
CA ALA A 354 -10.06 4.55 1.81
C ALA A 354 -10.78 4.11 0.52
N PHE A 355 -12.09 4.35 0.51
CA PHE A 355 -12.81 4.62 -0.72
C PHE A 355 -12.67 6.11 -1.01
N HIS A 356 -12.44 6.46 -2.27
CA HIS A 356 -12.11 7.82 -2.67
C HIS A 356 -12.91 8.26 -3.89
N ILE A 357 -13.32 9.53 -3.87
CA ILE A 357 -13.92 10.22 -4.99
C ILE A 357 -13.12 11.49 -5.22
N THR A 358 -12.67 11.71 -6.45
CA THR A 358 -12.02 12.95 -6.88
C THR A 358 -12.85 13.59 -7.98
N ALA A 359 -13.14 14.88 -7.89
CA ALA A 359 -13.85 15.61 -8.93
C ALA A 359 -13.24 16.99 -9.13
N GLY A 360 -13.33 17.52 -10.35
CA GLY A 360 -12.86 18.87 -10.64
C GLY A 360 -12.67 19.14 -12.12
N MET A 361 -11.72 20.02 -12.42
CA MET A 361 -11.45 20.51 -13.77
C MET A 361 -10.03 20.14 -14.20
N LEU A 362 -9.86 19.83 -15.48
CA LEU A 362 -8.56 19.71 -16.13
C LEU A 362 -8.43 20.83 -17.16
N PHE A 363 -7.28 21.52 -17.15
CA PHE A 363 -6.94 22.54 -18.13
C PHE A 363 -5.76 22.06 -18.96
N SER A 364 -5.96 21.95 -20.27
CA SER A 364 -5.02 21.34 -21.18
C SER A 364 -4.59 22.30 -22.28
N TYR A 365 -3.28 22.41 -22.50
CA TYR A 365 -2.68 23.17 -23.59
C TYR A 365 -2.02 22.24 -24.60
N LYS A 366 -2.35 22.38 -25.89
CA LYS A 366 -1.87 21.53 -26.97
C LYS A 366 -0.37 21.75 -27.20
N LEU A 367 0.41 20.68 -27.12
CA LEU A 367 1.84 20.68 -27.42
C LEU A 367 2.13 20.31 -28.88
N GLY A 368 1.23 19.55 -29.51
CA GLY A 368 1.38 19.13 -30.89
C GLY A 368 0.35 18.11 -31.33
N SER A 369 0.25 17.94 -32.64
CA SER A 369 -0.64 16.97 -33.27
C SER A 369 -0.01 16.37 -34.53
N HIS A 370 -0.36 15.12 -34.82
CA HIS A 370 0.05 14.47 -36.06
C HIS A 370 -0.95 13.41 -36.50
N THR A 371 -1.13 13.26 -37.81
CA THR A 371 -1.83 12.12 -38.40
C THR A 371 -0.83 11.02 -38.72
N LYS A 372 -1.28 9.76 -38.66
CA LYS A 372 -0.51 8.60 -39.10
C LYS A 372 -1.36 7.67 -39.95
N LYS A 373 -0.90 7.42 -41.18
CA LYS A 373 -1.49 6.47 -42.10
C LYS A 373 -0.61 5.25 -42.31
N VAL A 374 -1.22 4.10 -42.53
CA VAL A 374 -0.53 2.86 -42.88
C VAL A 374 -1.32 2.16 -43.97
N TYR A 375 -0.68 1.88 -45.09
CA TYR A 375 -1.28 1.23 -46.26
C TYR A 375 -0.32 0.24 -46.89
N ASN A 376 -0.85 -0.58 -47.78
CA ASN A 376 -0.07 -1.50 -48.58
C ASN A 376 0.13 -0.87 -49.96
N ASP A 377 1.38 -0.82 -50.41
CA ASP A 377 1.76 -0.30 -51.72
C ASP A 377 2.70 -1.32 -52.37
N ASN A 378 2.27 -1.90 -53.50
CA ASN A 378 2.97 -2.98 -54.21
C ASN A 378 3.50 -4.11 -53.29
N GLY A 379 2.68 -4.58 -52.36
CA GLY A 379 3.02 -5.67 -51.43
C GLY A 379 3.88 -5.25 -50.23
N SER A 380 4.31 -3.99 -50.15
CA SER A 380 5.10 -3.43 -49.07
C SER A 380 4.28 -2.48 -48.17
N LYS A 381 4.51 -2.55 -46.85
CA LYS A 381 3.79 -1.74 -45.85
C LYS A 381 4.42 -0.35 -45.72
N LYS A 382 3.75 0.70 -46.19
CA LYS A 382 4.16 2.11 -46.02
C LYS A 382 3.52 2.77 -44.81
N LYS A 383 4.17 3.81 -44.27
CA LYS A 383 3.74 4.55 -43.08
C LYS A 383 4.01 6.05 -43.27
N ASP A 384 2.95 6.84 -43.37
CA ASP A 384 3.06 8.29 -43.53
C ASP A 384 2.65 8.97 -42.24
N LYS A 385 3.41 10.00 -41.84
CA LYS A 385 3.12 10.84 -40.67
C LYS A 385 3.17 12.31 -41.08
N THR A 386 2.09 13.04 -40.84
CA THR A 386 2.01 14.48 -41.11
C THR A 386 1.81 15.20 -39.79
N TYR A 387 2.72 16.11 -39.44
CA TYR A 387 2.62 16.98 -38.27
C TYR A 387 2.00 18.29 -38.70
N ASP A 388 0.93 18.69 -38.04
CA ASP A 388 0.21 19.92 -38.32
C ASP A 388 -0.77 20.20 -37.16
N ASP A 389 -1.37 21.39 -37.16
CA ASP A 389 -2.35 21.85 -36.19
C ASP A 389 -3.75 21.22 -36.37
N PHE A 390 -4.09 20.84 -37.60
CA PHE A 390 -5.40 20.26 -38.00
C PHE A 390 -6.62 21.03 -37.50
N ASN A 391 -6.50 22.36 -37.37
CA ASN A 391 -7.52 23.23 -36.81
C ASN A 391 -7.98 22.84 -35.38
N ILE A 392 -7.18 22.04 -34.65
CA ILE A 392 -7.48 21.65 -33.26
C ILE A 392 -7.31 22.88 -32.36
N ASP A 393 -8.27 23.09 -31.45
CA ASP A 393 -8.19 24.17 -30.48
C ASP A 393 -6.97 23.95 -29.55
N PRO A 394 -6.07 24.95 -29.42
CA PRO A 394 -4.91 24.82 -28.55
C PRO A 394 -5.26 24.74 -27.07
N PHE A 395 -6.44 25.22 -26.64
CA PHE A 395 -6.86 25.18 -25.25
C PHE A 395 -8.09 24.29 -25.08
N ARG A 396 -8.03 23.38 -24.10
CA ARG A 396 -9.10 22.46 -23.76
C ARG A 396 -9.36 22.47 -22.27
N TYR A 397 -10.62 22.42 -21.86
CA TYR A 397 -10.99 22.25 -20.46
C TYR A 397 -12.03 21.15 -20.28
N ASP A 398 -11.78 20.27 -19.33
CA ASP A 398 -12.57 19.07 -19.08
C ASP A 398 -13.13 19.05 -17.66
N ALA A 399 -14.38 18.61 -17.52
CA ALA A 399 -14.87 18.11 -16.25
C ALA A 399 -14.32 16.69 -16.04
N THR A 400 -13.80 16.40 -14.85
CA THR A 400 -13.28 15.08 -14.49
C THR A 400 -13.92 14.54 -13.23
N VAL A 401 -14.17 13.23 -13.22
CA VAL A 401 -14.53 12.46 -12.04
C VAL A 401 -13.65 11.22 -11.96
N ARG A 402 -13.23 10.88 -10.75
CA ARG A 402 -12.49 9.66 -10.42
C ARG A 402 -13.13 9.01 -9.22
N ILE A 403 -13.25 7.69 -9.24
CA ILE A 403 -13.82 6.90 -8.15
C ILE A 403 -12.94 5.66 -7.99
N GLY A 404 -12.59 5.35 -6.75
CA GLY A 404 -11.74 4.21 -6.49
C GLY A 404 -11.80 3.69 -5.06
N TYR A 405 -11.12 2.57 -4.87
CA TYR A 405 -10.89 1.96 -3.57
C TYR A 405 -9.43 1.56 -3.48
N ARG A 406 -8.74 2.02 -2.43
CA ARG A 406 -7.29 1.84 -2.25
C ARG A 406 -6.52 2.42 -3.44
N ASN A 407 -5.76 1.59 -4.16
CA ASN A 407 -4.92 2.01 -5.28
C ASN A 407 -5.62 1.85 -6.64
N TYR A 408 -6.84 1.32 -6.67
CA TYR A 408 -7.58 1.08 -7.90
C TYR A 408 -8.55 2.23 -8.15
N THR A 409 -8.33 2.98 -9.23
CA THR A 409 -9.13 4.16 -9.56
C THR A 409 -9.65 4.06 -10.99
N LEU A 410 -10.95 4.28 -11.17
CA LEU A 410 -11.57 4.54 -12.46
C LEU A 410 -11.69 6.05 -12.64
N PHE A 411 -11.52 6.54 -13.87
CA PHE A 411 -11.71 7.95 -14.18
C PHE A 411 -12.55 8.13 -15.45
N ALA A 412 -13.25 9.26 -15.49
CA ALA A 412 -13.96 9.75 -16.66
C ALA A 412 -13.68 11.25 -16.82
N ASN A 413 -13.33 11.66 -18.03
CA ASN A 413 -13.11 13.05 -18.42
C ASN A 413 -14.08 13.40 -19.56
N TYR A 414 -14.69 14.57 -19.49
CA TYR A 414 -15.58 15.09 -20.51
C TYR A 414 -15.19 16.53 -20.84
N ALA A 415 -14.81 16.76 -22.09
CA ALA A 415 -14.44 18.09 -22.56
C ALA A 415 -15.68 18.99 -22.62
N LEU A 416 -15.56 20.16 -22.00
CA LEU A 416 -16.58 21.20 -22.07
C LEU A 416 -16.32 22.17 -23.24
N SER A 417 -15.08 22.22 -23.72
CA SER A 417 -14.67 22.91 -24.95
C SER A 417 -14.81 22.03 -26.19
N ASP A 418 -14.99 22.66 -27.34
CA ASP A 418 -14.99 21.96 -28.63
C ASP A 418 -13.55 21.56 -29.04
N PHE A 419 -13.43 20.48 -29.81
CA PHE A 419 -12.15 19.94 -30.24
C PHE A 419 -11.46 20.79 -31.30
N PHE A 420 -12.25 21.42 -32.17
CA PHE A 420 -11.76 22.27 -33.26
C PHE A 420 -11.95 23.74 -32.93
N LYS A 421 -11.07 24.58 -33.49
CA LYS A 421 -11.21 26.05 -33.45
C LYS A 421 -12.57 26.46 -34.01
N LYS A 422 -13.16 27.52 -33.44
CA LYS A 422 -14.47 28.06 -33.84
C LYS A 422 -14.56 28.25 -35.37
N ASN A 423 -15.63 27.75 -35.99
CA ASN A 423 -15.88 27.79 -37.43
C ASN A 423 -14.84 27.09 -38.32
N LYS A 424 -13.93 26.30 -37.74
CA LYS A 424 -12.91 25.57 -38.51
C LYS A 424 -13.18 24.06 -38.58
N GLY A 425 -14.19 23.57 -37.88
CA GLY A 425 -14.61 22.17 -37.88
C GLY A 425 -15.98 21.96 -37.21
N PRO A 426 -16.43 20.70 -37.09
CA PRO A 426 -17.68 20.39 -36.42
C PRO A 426 -17.56 20.56 -34.90
N GLU A 427 -18.70 20.79 -34.25
CA GLU A 427 -18.82 20.80 -32.79
C GLU A 427 -18.69 19.37 -32.24
N LEU A 428 -17.47 19.00 -31.87
CA LEU A 428 -17.16 17.71 -31.25
C LEU A 428 -16.50 17.91 -29.91
N ARG A 429 -17.00 17.21 -28.90
CA ARG A 429 -16.45 17.24 -27.54
C ARG A 429 -15.80 15.90 -27.20
N PRO A 430 -14.49 15.87 -26.96
CA PRO A 430 -13.83 14.63 -26.59
C PRO A 430 -14.28 14.14 -25.20
N TRP A 431 -14.32 12.82 -25.04
CA TRP A 431 -14.47 12.17 -23.73
C TRP A 431 -13.43 11.07 -23.59
N THR A 432 -13.09 10.73 -22.35
CA THR A 432 -12.16 9.65 -22.01
C THR A 432 -12.65 8.89 -20.79
N ILE A 433 -12.66 7.56 -20.83
CA ILE A 433 -12.94 6.71 -19.67
C ILE A 433 -11.83 5.67 -19.54
N GLY A 434 -11.34 5.43 -18.33
CA GLY A 434 -10.21 4.53 -18.12
C GLY A 434 -9.92 4.16 -16.68
N VAL A 435 -8.77 3.53 -16.49
CA VAL A 435 -8.21 3.10 -15.20
C VAL A 435 -6.92 3.86 -14.93
N SER A 436 -6.67 4.17 -13.66
CA SER A 436 -5.38 4.65 -13.17
C SER A 436 -4.63 3.47 -12.55
N LEU A 437 -3.41 3.21 -13.00
CA LEU A 437 -2.67 1.99 -12.67
C LEU A 437 -1.65 2.18 -11.56
N VAL A 438 -1.13 3.40 -11.36
CA VAL A 438 -0.08 3.69 -10.38
C VAL A 438 -0.20 5.12 -9.90
N PRO A 439 -0.91 5.42 -8.80
CA PRO A 439 -0.66 6.65 -8.08
C PRO A 439 0.73 6.56 -7.44
N TRP A 440 1.64 7.48 -7.78
CA TRP A 440 2.99 7.54 -7.18
C TRP A 440 3.07 8.52 -6.02
#